data_AF-A0A556RSE0-F1
#
_entry.id   AF-A0A556RSE0-F1
#
_cell.length_a   1.000
_cell.length_b   1.000
_cell.length_c   1.000
_cell.angle_alpha   90.00
_cell.angle_beta   90.00
_cell.angle_gamma   90.00
#
_symmetry.space_group_name_H-M   'P 1'
#
loop_
_entity.id
_entity.type
_entity.pdbx_description
1 polymer ?
#
loop_
_entity_poly.entity_id
_entity_poly.type
_entity_poly.pdbx_seq_one_letter_code
_entity_poly.pdbx_strand_id
1 'polypeptide(L)'
;MLSEYKYIDEEEPREEVKSVTKVRFKVDYDITDVLRLWGNWARKNVYLEQRSPSWFNEQPKRYKEACSDDDALLIDSALISLSKTSRQGAEQYEVLKLFYFGQSRTVEEYVASTGMGRKLERLAFNGIVSIISNKDFNKQTKTFIQPLSVVDIAKKMNIDRSKVKLIKEGGENHIVGHLSAITMLTGQRLEILNNIKFI
;
A
#
# COMPACT_ATOMS: atom_id res chain seq x y z
N MET A 1 -24.21 -57.11 52.09
CA MET A 1 -23.81 -55.71 52.31
C MET A 1 -22.61 -55.44 51.41
N LEU A 2 -22.83 -54.65 50.36
CA LEU A 2 -21.88 -54.32 49.30
C LEU A 2 -21.11 -53.07 49.71
N SER A 3 -19.79 -53.16 49.85
CA SER A 3 -18.91 -52.04 50.12
C SER A 3 -18.46 -51.38 48.80
N GLU A 4 -19.09 -50.25 48.53
CA GLU A 4 -18.58 -49.02 47.89
C GLU A 4 -17.48 -49.15 46.82
N TYR A 5 -17.89 -48.96 45.57
CA TYR A 5 -17.01 -48.56 44.47
C TYR A 5 -16.73 -47.06 44.58
N LYS A 6 -15.46 -46.71 44.78
CA LYS A 6 -14.99 -45.33 44.75
C LYS A 6 -14.76 -44.94 43.28
N TYR A 7 -15.65 -44.13 42.72
CA TYR A 7 -15.44 -43.48 41.43
C TYR A 7 -14.28 -42.48 41.59
N ILE A 8 -13.24 -42.64 40.78
CA ILE A 8 -12.19 -41.63 40.62
C ILE A 8 -12.65 -40.80 39.41
N ASP A 9 -13.04 -39.57 39.69
CA ASP A 9 -13.51 -38.60 38.71
C ASP A 9 -12.46 -38.36 37.63
N GLU A 10 -12.88 -38.62 36.39
CA GLU A 10 -12.62 -37.86 35.17
C GLU A 10 -11.32 -37.04 35.15
N GLU A 11 -10.21 -37.65 34.71
CA GLU A 11 -9.10 -36.90 34.13
C GLU A 11 -9.61 -36.20 32.87
N GLU A 12 -9.84 -34.89 32.95
CA GLU A 12 -10.06 -34.04 31.79
C GLU A 12 -8.97 -34.32 30.74
N PRO A 13 -9.33 -34.54 29.46
CA PRO A 13 -8.34 -34.84 28.43
C PRO A 13 -7.40 -33.65 28.30
N ARG A 14 -6.14 -33.83 28.66
CA ARG A 14 -5.07 -32.85 28.40
C ARG A 14 -5.00 -32.64 26.89
N GLU A 15 -5.53 -31.52 26.41
CA GLU A 15 -5.31 -31.09 25.04
C GLU A 15 -3.81 -30.89 24.84
N GLU A 16 -3.16 -31.84 24.18
CA GLU A 16 -1.84 -31.63 23.60
C GLU A 16 -1.97 -30.53 22.54
N VAL A 17 -1.74 -29.28 22.93
CA VAL A 17 -1.56 -28.17 22.01
C VAL A 17 -0.29 -28.46 21.21
N LYS A 18 -0.44 -29.19 20.10
CA LYS A 18 0.62 -29.36 19.12
C LYS A 18 1.06 -27.97 18.70
N SER A 19 2.28 -27.60 19.09
CA SER A 19 2.90 -26.37 18.65
C SER A 19 2.85 -26.33 17.13
N VAL A 20 2.04 -25.43 16.58
CA VAL A 20 1.97 -25.23 15.13
C VAL A 20 3.37 -24.82 14.69
N THR A 21 4.06 -25.75 14.02
CA THR A 21 5.35 -25.50 13.40
C THR A 21 5.22 -24.21 12.59
N LYS A 22 6.05 -23.20 12.86
CA LYS A 22 6.06 -21.95 12.08
C LYS A 22 6.27 -22.32 10.61
N VAL A 23 5.18 -22.42 9.85
CA VAL A 23 5.23 -22.59 8.40
C VAL A 23 5.72 -21.25 7.87
N ARG A 24 7.04 -21.14 7.67
CA ARG A 24 7.59 -20.09 6.82
C ARG A 24 7.18 -20.44 5.40
N PHE A 25 6.07 -19.89 4.96
CA PHE A 25 5.67 -19.95 3.55
C PHE A 25 6.79 -19.31 2.74
N LYS A 26 7.53 -20.14 2.00
CA LYS A 26 8.56 -19.68 1.08
C LYS A 26 7.83 -19.25 -0.18
N VAL A 27 7.69 -17.95 -0.32
CA VAL A 27 7.02 -17.34 -1.48
C VAL A 27 8.10 -17.08 -2.53
N ASP A 28 7.88 -17.56 -3.76
CA ASP A 28 8.86 -17.41 -4.85
C ASP A 28 8.85 -15.99 -5.49
N TYR A 29 8.15 -15.03 -4.88
CA TYR A 29 8.00 -13.67 -5.40
C TYR A 29 8.19 -12.60 -4.31
N ASP A 30 8.63 -11.40 -4.71
CA ASP A 30 8.77 -10.25 -3.80
C ASP A 30 7.42 -9.55 -3.60
N ILE A 31 6.85 -9.70 -2.40
CA ILE A 31 5.62 -9.03 -1.98
C ILE A 31 5.70 -7.51 -2.09
N THR A 32 6.90 -6.93 -1.97
CA THR A 32 7.13 -5.49 -2.14
C THR A 32 6.78 -5.03 -3.54
N ASP A 33 7.12 -5.82 -4.56
CA ASP A 33 6.79 -5.50 -5.96
C ASP A 33 5.30 -5.67 -6.24
N VAL A 34 4.68 -6.71 -5.69
CA VAL A 34 3.23 -6.92 -5.80
C VAL A 34 2.47 -5.73 -5.20
N LEU A 35 2.80 -5.32 -3.96
CA LEU A 35 2.16 -4.18 -3.30
C LEU A 35 2.51 -2.84 -3.97
N ARG A 36 3.70 -2.70 -4.57
CA ARG A 36 4.05 -1.52 -5.38
C ARG A 36 3.15 -1.40 -6.61
N LEU A 37 2.95 -2.48 -7.35
CA LEU A 37 2.13 -2.52 -8.56
C LEU A 37 0.64 -2.30 -8.23
N TRP A 38 0.16 -2.85 -7.12
CA TRP A 38 -1.14 -2.52 -6.54
C TRP A 38 -1.25 -1.03 -6.17
N GLY A 39 -0.25 -0.47 -5.49
CA GLY A 39 -0.26 0.95 -5.11
C GLY A 39 -0.30 1.89 -6.31
N ASN A 40 0.37 1.51 -7.41
CA ASN A 40 0.30 2.22 -8.69
C ASN A 40 -1.10 2.14 -9.32
N TRP A 41 -1.70 0.94 -9.34
CA TRP A 41 -3.07 0.73 -9.79
C TRP A 41 -4.08 1.56 -8.99
N ALA A 42 -4.00 1.52 -7.66
CA ALA A 42 -4.90 2.28 -6.78
C ALA A 42 -4.77 3.79 -7.01
N ARG A 43 -3.54 4.31 -7.18
CA ARG A 43 -3.33 5.71 -7.56
C ARG A 43 -3.96 6.06 -8.90
N LYS A 44 -3.76 5.23 -9.93
CA LYS A 44 -4.34 5.44 -11.27
C LYS A 44 -5.85 5.60 -11.18
N ASN A 45 -6.53 4.73 -10.43
CA ASN A 45 -7.98 4.79 -10.26
C ASN A 45 -8.43 6.07 -9.54
N VAL A 46 -7.72 6.51 -8.51
CA VAL A 46 -8.05 7.79 -7.86
C VAL A 46 -7.91 8.98 -8.82
N TYR A 47 -6.89 9.00 -9.68
CA TYR A 47 -6.78 10.07 -10.70
C TYR A 47 -7.89 10.00 -11.76
N LEU A 48 -8.36 8.81 -12.10
CA LEU A 48 -9.52 8.62 -12.99
C LEU A 48 -10.80 9.15 -12.35
N GLU A 49 -11.05 8.83 -11.08
CA GLU A 49 -12.20 9.34 -10.31
C GLU A 49 -12.18 10.87 -10.16
N GLN A 50 -11.00 11.46 -9.98
CA GLN A 50 -10.79 12.91 -9.94
C GLN A 50 -10.89 13.60 -11.31
N ARG A 51 -11.23 12.85 -12.37
CA ARG A 51 -11.27 13.34 -13.77
C ARG A 51 -9.96 14.01 -14.21
N SER A 52 -8.84 13.55 -13.64
CA SER A 52 -7.51 14.13 -13.85
C SER A 52 -6.49 13.06 -14.29
N PRO A 53 -6.78 12.26 -15.35
CA PRO A 53 -5.88 11.18 -15.79
C PRO A 53 -4.53 11.70 -16.30
N SER A 54 -4.46 12.95 -16.77
CA SER A 54 -3.20 13.59 -17.17
C SER A 54 -2.19 13.67 -16.01
N TRP A 55 -2.65 13.85 -14.77
CA TRP A 55 -1.76 13.93 -13.60
C TRP A 55 -1.10 12.59 -13.27
N PHE A 56 -1.74 11.47 -13.59
CA PHE A 56 -1.10 10.16 -13.53
C PHE A 56 0.01 10.05 -14.60
N ASN A 57 -0.22 10.58 -15.80
CA ASN A 57 0.77 10.57 -16.88
C ASN A 57 1.99 11.48 -16.60
N GLU A 58 1.84 12.48 -15.74
CA GLU A 58 2.94 13.33 -15.27
C GLU A 58 3.83 12.62 -14.23
N GLN A 59 3.39 11.51 -13.65
CA GLN A 59 4.17 10.77 -12.66
C GLN A 59 5.44 10.12 -13.25
N PRO A 60 6.49 9.90 -12.45
CA PRO A 60 7.64 9.06 -12.83
C PRO A 60 7.24 7.70 -13.39
N LYS A 61 8.02 7.17 -14.36
CA LYS A 61 7.76 5.87 -15.02
C LYS A 61 7.46 4.73 -14.05
N ARG A 62 8.21 4.66 -12.94
CA ARG A 62 8.04 3.64 -11.88
C ARG A 62 6.64 3.59 -11.24
N TYR A 63 5.84 4.66 -11.39
CA TYR A 63 4.48 4.74 -10.86
C TYR A 63 3.40 4.43 -11.91
N LYS A 64 3.80 4.19 -13.16
CA LYS A 64 2.88 3.92 -14.28
C LYS A 64 2.63 2.43 -14.51
N GLU A 65 3.52 1.58 -14.04
CA GLU A 65 3.37 0.12 -14.08
C GLU A 65 2.33 -0.30 -13.04
N ALA A 66 1.22 -0.92 -13.46
CA ALA A 66 0.14 -1.32 -12.57
C ALA A 66 -0.19 -2.80 -12.77
N CYS A 67 -0.77 -3.43 -11.75
CA CYS A 67 -1.35 -4.77 -11.85
C CYS A 67 -2.66 -4.76 -12.67
N SER A 68 -3.19 -5.95 -12.99
CA SER A 68 -4.55 -6.09 -13.54
C SER A 68 -5.61 -5.75 -12.49
N ASP A 69 -6.84 -5.52 -12.93
CA ASP A 69 -7.97 -5.25 -12.03
C ASP A 69 -8.27 -6.47 -11.14
N ASP A 70 -8.19 -7.69 -11.69
CA ASP A 70 -8.42 -8.93 -10.95
C ASP A 70 -7.36 -9.14 -9.85
N ASP A 71 -6.08 -8.91 -10.17
CA ASP A 71 -5.00 -8.96 -9.18
C ASP A 71 -5.19 -7.89 -8.11
N ALA A 72 -5.61 -6.69 -8.51
CA ALA A 72 -5.86 -5.60 -7.58
C ALA A 72 -6.97 -5.95 -6.58
N LEU A 73 -8.07 -6.56 -7.03
CA LEU A 73 -9.18 -6.99 -6.19
C LEU A 73 -8.76 -8.06 -5.18
N LEU A 74 -7.92 -9.01 -5.59
CA LEU A 74 -7.37 -10.03 -4.69
C LEU A 74 -6.46 -9.42 -3.61
N ILE A 75 -5.61 -8.46 -3.99
CA ILE A 75 -4.73 -7.75 -3.06
C ILE A 75 -5.55 -6.85 -2.11
N ASP A 76 -6.57 -6.16 -2.61
CA ASP A 76 -7.50 -5.35 -1.81
C ASP A 76 -8.24 -6.21 -0.79
N SER A 77 -8.71 -7.40 -1.17
CA SER A 77 -9.33 -8.35 -0.25
C SER A 77 -8.38 -8.71 0.91
N ALA A 78 -7.11 -8.98 0.62
CA ALA A 78 -6.11 -9.28 1.64
C ALA A 78 -5.82 -8.08 2.56
N LEU A 79 -5.75 -6.87 2.01
CA LEU A 79 -5.54 -5.63 2.77
C LEU A 79 -6.75 -5.29 3.68
N ILE A 80 -7.98 -5.47 3.18
CA ILE A 80 -9.20 -5.30 3.96
C ILE A 80 -9.32 -6.36 5.05
N SER A 81 -8.90 -7.60 4.76
CA SER A 81 -8.84 -8.66 5.77
C SER A 81 -7.90 -8.29 6.91
N LEU A 82 -6.69 -7.81 6.57
CA LEU A 82 -5.68 -7.34 7.53
C LEU A 82 -6.22 -6.24 8.45
N SER A 83 -6.90 -5.23 7.87
CA SER A 83 -7.41 -4.10 8.66
C SER A 83 -8.49 -4.51 9.67
N LYS A 84 -9.15 -5.65 9.45
CA LYS A 84 -10.25 -6.17 10.29
C LYS A 84 -9.79 -7.20 11.32
N THR A 85 -8.56 -7.70 11.24
CA THR A 85 -8.09 -8.79 12.11
C THR A 85 -7.90 -8.35 13.56
N SER A 86 -7.30 -7.18 13.78
CA SER A 86 -7.00 -6.65 15.13
C SER A 86 -6.60 -5.18 15.05
N ARG A 87 -6.43 -4.53 16.21
CA ARG A 87 -5.82 -3.19 16.29
C ARG A 87 -4.43 -3.16 15.65
N GLN A 88 -3.62 -4.19 15.90
CA GLN A 88 -2.31 -4.31 15.28
C GLN A 88 -2.42 -4.48 13.76
N GLY A 89 -3.40 -5.24 13.28
CA GLY A 89 -3.70 -5.39 11.85
C GLY A 89 -4.11 -4.06 11.20
N ALA A 90 -4.92 -3.26 11.88
CA ALA A 90 -5.26 -1.90 11.42
C ALA A 90 -4.02 -0.99 11.34
N GLU A 91 -3.13 -1.04 12.34
CA GLU A 91 -1.86 -0.29 12.30
C GLU A 91 -0.96 -0.76 11.13
N GLN A 92 -0.90 -2.07 10.88
CA GLN A 92 -0.18 -2.63 9.73
C GLN A 92 -0.77 -2.17 8.40
N TYR A 93 -2.09 -2.22 8.25
CA TYR A 93 -2.79 -1.72 7.07
C TYR A 93 -2.47 -0.25 6.79
N GLU A 94 -2.53 0.61 7.82
CA GLU A 94 -2.23 2.04 7.65
C GLU A 94 -0.77 2.28 7.23
N VAL A 95 0.18 1.55 7.80
CA VAL A 95 1.59 1.62 7.35
C VAL A 95 1.72 1.18 5.90
N LEU A 96 1.15 0.03 5.51
CA LEU A 96 1.22 -0.46 4.14
C LEU A 96 0.56 0.53 3.15
N LYS A 97 -0.58 1.11 3.52
CA LYS A 97 -1.27 2.13 2.73
C LYS A 97 -0.37 3.35 2.52
N LEU A 98 0.21 3.91 3.57
CA LEU A 98 1.11 5.07 3.47
C LEU A 98 2.39 4.74 2.67
N PHE A 99 2.87 3.50 2.75
CA PHE A 99 4.09 3.06 2.10
C PHE A 99 3.89 2.77 0.60
N TYR A 100 2.82 2.08 0.22
CA TYR A 100 2.59 1.60 -1.14
C TYR A 100 1.65 2.47 -1.94
N PHE A 101 0.56 2.96 -1.34
CA PHE A 101 -0.39 3.89 -1.97
C PHE A 101 0.02 5.36 -1.76
N GLY A 102 0.44 5.71 -0.54
CA GLY A 102 0.89 7.05 -0.20
C GLY A 102 -0.18 7.96 0.38
N GLN A 103 0.10 9.26 0.32
CA GLN A 103 -0.79 10.31 0.80
C GLN A 103 -1.00 11.37 -0.27
N SER A 104 -2.21 11.92 -0.35
CA SER A 104 -2.52 13.09 -1.14
C SER A 104 -1.76 14.32 -0.64
N ARG A 105 -1.09 14.99 -1.56
CA ARG A 105 -0.39 16.26 -1.36
C ARG A 105 -0.91 17.25 -2.39
N THR A 106 -1.31 18.40 -1.89
CA THR A 106 -1.76 19.52 -2.71
C THR A 106 -0.59 20.44 -3.00
N VAL A 107 -0.36 20.73 -4.27
CA VAL A 107 0.65 21.68 -4.75
C VAL A 107 -0.07 22.82 -5.45
N GLU A 108 0.29 24.04 -5.08
CA GLU A 108 -0.18 25.24 -5.76
C GLU A 108 0.82 25.60 -6.85
N GLU A 109 0.38 25.57 -8.10
CA GLU A 109 1.17 25.96 -9.27
C GLU A 109 0.59 27.24 -9.87
N TYR A 110 1.45 28.10 -10.36
CA TYR A 110 1.06 29.30 -11.10
C TYR A 110 1.22 29.02 -12.59
N VAL A 111 0.11 28.89 -13.30
CA VAL A 111 0.09 28.57 -14.74
C VAL A 111 -0.21 29.82 -15.53
N ALA A 112 0.58 30.07 -16.58
CA ALA A 112 0.39 31.22 -17.45
C ALA A 112 -1.03 31.25 -18.06
N SER A 113 -1.78 32.30 -17.78
CA SER A 113 -3.15 32.50 -18.24
C SER A 113 -3.25 33.35 -19.50
N THR A 114 -2.16 34.04 -19.88
CA THR A 114 -2.08 34.91 -21.06
C THR A 114 -0.89 34.54 -21.96
N GLY A 115 -0.90 35.03 -23.20
CA GLY A 115 0.25 34.91 -24.11
C GLY A 115 1.52 35.58 -23.56
N MET A 116 1.36 36.67 -22.80
CA MET A 116 2.45 37.36 -22.10
C MET A 116 2.95 36.51 -20.91
N GLY A 117 2.06 35.88 -20.15
CA GLY A 117 2.42 34.94 -19.09
C GLY A 117 3.31 33.80 -19.57
N ARG A 118 3.00 33.19 -20.73
CA ARG A 118 3.82 32.11 -21.32
C ARG A 118 5.21 32.59 -21.76
N LYS A 119 5.35 33.86 -22.13
CA LYS A 119 6.65 34.47 -22.46
C LYS A 119 7.47 34.69 -21.19
N LEU A 120 6.83 35.19 -20.14
CA LEU A 120 7.46 35.39 -18.83
C LEU A 120 7.89 34.06 -18.19
N GLU A 121 7.06 33.02 -18.28
CA GLU A 121 7.37 31.68 -17.79
C GLU A 121 8.64 31.10 -18.44
N ARG A 122 8.77 31.22 -19.77
CA ARG A 122 9.97 30.80 -20.50
C ARG A 122 11.22 31.58 -20.11
N LEU A 123 11.09 32.88 -19.92
CA LEU A 123 12.21 33.73 -19.48
C LEU A 123 12.63 33.40 -18.04
N ALA A 124 11.67 33.07 -17.18
CA ALA A 124 11.93 32.65 -15.80
C ALA A 124 12.60 31.28 -15.70
N PHE A 125 12.21 30.32 -16.54
CA PHE A 125 12.87 29.02 -16.63
C PHE A 125 14.36 29.15 -17.00
N ASN A 126 14.70 30.15 -17.82
CA ASN A 126 16.08 30.46 -18.20
C ASN A 126 16.82 31.35 -17.17
N GLY A 127 16.21 31.65 -16.02
CA GLY A 127 16.79 32.49 -14.97
C GLY A 127 16.89 33.98 -15.32
N ILE A 128 16.23 34.42 -16.39
CA ILE A 128 16.35 35.80 -16.91
C ILE A 128 15.47 36.77 -16.11
N VAL A 129 14.33 36.29 -15.59
CA VAL A 129 13.32 37.12 -14.90
C VAL A 129 12.69 36.34 -13.76
N SER A 130 12.38 36.99 -12.63
CA SER A 130 11.53 36.42 -11.58
C SER A 130 10.06 36.68 -11.90
N ILE A 131 9.18 35.68 -11.76
CA ILE A 131 7.74 35.84 -12.02
C ILE A 131 7.10 36.65 -10.88
N ILE A 132 6.55 37.84 -11.16
CA ILE A 132 6.04 38.78 -10.13
C ILE A 132 4.55 39.17 -10.34
N SER A 133 3.89 38.76 -11.44
CA SER A 133 2.54 39.24 -11.79
C SER A 133 1.43 38.20 -11.58
N ASN A 134 0.48 38.48 -10.67
CA ASN A 134 -0.77 37.71 -10.52
C ASN A 134 -1.77 37.93 -11.68
N LYS A 135 -1.51 38.87 -12.60
CA LYS A 135 -2.41 39.16 -13.74
C LYS A 135 -2.19 38.20 -14.92
N ASP A 136 -0.98 37.66 -15.05
CA ASP A 136 -0.56 36.84 -16.18
C ASP A 136 -0.52 35.33 -15.85
N PHE A 137 -0.77 34.99 -14.59
CA PHE A 137 -0.72 33.64 -14.05
C PHE A 137 -1.96 33.35 -13.22
N ASN A 138 -2.62 32.24 -13.52
CA ASN A 138 -3.69 31.70 -12.69
C ASN A 138 -3.12 30.71 -11.70
N LYS A 139 -3.55 30.83 -10.44
CA LYS A 139 -3.27 29.84 -9.41
C LYS A 139 -4.08 28.58 -9.71
N GLN A 140 -3.39 27.47 -9.96
CA GLN A 140 -3.98 26.15 -10.10
C GLN A 140 -3.54 25.27 -8.94
N THR A 141 -4.46 24.46 -8.45
CA THR A 141 -4.21 23.54 -7.36
C THR A 141 -4.18 22.13 -7.94
N LYS A 142 -3.03 21.47 -7.89
CA LYS A 142 -2.88 20.08 -8.30
C LYS A 142 -2.79 19.18 -7.08
N THR A 143 -3.51 18.07 -7.10
CA THR A 143 -3.44 17.06 -6.04
C THR A 143 -2.69 15.86 -6.57
N PHE A 144 -1.58 15.53 -5.93
CA PHE A 144 -0.77 14.36 -6.26
C PHE A 144 -0.76 13.38 -5.10
N ILE A 145 -0.82 12.09 -5.39
CA ILE A 145 -0.68 11.04 -4.38
C ILE A 145 0.74 10.49 -4.47
N GLN A 146 1.46 10.50 -3.36
CA GLN A 146 2.84 10.04 -3.31
C GLN A 146 3.10 9.07 -2.14
N PRO A 147 3.73 7.91 -2.40
CA PRO A 147 4.31 7.05 -1.36
C PRO A 147 5.19 7.82 -0.38
N LEU A 148 5.05 7.52 0.91
CA LEU A 148 5.88 8.14 1.94
C LEU A 148 7.13 7.33 2.24
N SER A 149 8.22 8.01 2.59
CA SER A 149 9.42 7.34 3.10
C SER A 149 9.18 6.79 4.51
N VAL A 150 10.01 5.82 4.94
CA VAL A 150 9.99 5.33 6.33
C VAL A 150 10.12 6.47 7.34
N VAL A 151 10.89 7.51 7.00
CA VAL A 151 11.10 8.68 7.86
C VAL A 151 9.83 9.51 7.99
N ASP A 152 9.11 9.71 6.90
CA ASP A 152 7.89 10.52 6.89
C ASP A 152 6.73 9.78 7.57
N ILE A 153 6.65 8.46 7.38
CA ILE A 153 5.67 7.61 8.10
C ILE A 153 5.95 7.63 9.59
N ALA A 154 7.21 7.47 10.01
CA ALA A 154 7.62 7.53 11.41
C ALA A 154 7.18 8.85 12.06
N LYS A 155 7.43 9.98 11.39
CA LYS A 155 6.97 11.31 11.84
C LYS A 155 5.45 11.39 11.92
N LYS A 156 4.75 10.96 10.86
CA LYS A 156 3.27 11.05 10.77
C LYS A 156 2.57 10.22 11.84
N MET A 157 3.10 9.04 12.15
CA MET A 157 2.53 8.12 13.12
C MET A 157 3.09 8.31 14.54
N ASN A 158 4.05 9.23 14.72
CA ASN A 158 4.74 9.46 15.99
C ASN A 158 5.37 8.18 16.58
N ILE A 159 6.10 7.44 15.74
CA ILE A 159 6.79 6.19 16.12
C ILE A 159 8.19 6.13 15.52
N ASP A 160 9.03 5.24 16.05
CA ASP A 160 10.39 5.06 15.53
C ASP A 160 10.45 4.42 14.14
N ARG A 161 11.50 4.75 13.39
CA ARG A 161 11.76 4.19 12.06
C ARG A 161 11.90 2.66 12.07
N SER A 162 12.50 2.10 13.12
CA SER A 162 12.62 0.65 13.33
C SER A 162 11.24 0.01 13.50
N LYS A 163 10.36 0.64 14.28
CA LYS A 163 8.99 0.19 14.49
C LYS A 163 8.18 0.22 13.19
N VAL A 164 8.33 1.27 12.36
CA VAL A 164 7.70 1.31 11.02
C VAL A 164 8.11 0.11 10.16
N LYS A 165 9.41 -0.23 10.13
CA LYS A 165 9.89 -1.38 9.35
C LYS A 165 9.30 -2.70 9.84
N LEU A 166 9.24 -2.90 11.17
CA LEU A 166 8.63 -4.10 11.77
C LEU A 166 7.14 -4.20 11.47
N ILE A 167 6.41 -3.08 11.54
CA ILE A 167 4.97 -3.05 11.22
C ILE A 167 4.76 -3.36 9.73
N LYS A 168 5.56 -2.75 8.84
CA LYS A 168 5.53 -3.04 7.39
C LYS A 168 5.75 -4.53 7.11
N GLU A 169 6.82 -5.11 7.65
CA GLU A 169 7.16 -6.52 7.47
C GLU A 169 6.05 -7.45 8.00
N GLY A 170 5.48 -7.12 9.17
CA GLY A 170 4.35 -7.86 9.73
C GLY A 170 3.11 -7.82 8.83
N GLY A 171 2.80 -6.65 8.26
CA GLY A 171 1.70 -6.51 7.30
C GLY A 171 1.94 -7.29 6.01
N GLU A 172 3.14 -7.20 5.43
CA GLU A 172 3.53 -7.95 4.23
C GLU A 172 3.43 -9.45 4.41
N ASN A 173 3.90 -9.97 5.54
CA ASN A 173 3.78 -11.38 5.87
C ASN A 173 2.31 -11.83 5.99
N HIS A 174 1.43 -10.96 6.50
CA HIS A 174 0.00 -11.26 6.53
C HIS A 174 -0.58 -11.32 5.12
N ILE A 175 -0.26 -10.37 4.24
CA ILE A 175 -0.75 -10.39 2.85
C ILE A 175 -0.27 -11.64 2.12
N VAL A 176 1.01 -12.00 2.27
CA VAL A 176 1.58 -13.25 1.77
C VAL A 176 0.77 -14.47 2.24
N GLY A 177 0.50 -14.56 3.54
CA GLY A 177 -0.26 -15.68 4.11
C GLY A 177 -1.68 -15.75 3.56
N HIS A 178 -2.33 -14.59 3.42
CA HIS A 178 -3.69 -14.50 2.91
C HIS A 178 -3.77 -14.91 1.43
N LEU A 179 -2.89 -14.39 0.58
CA LEU A 179 -2.82 -14.75 -0.83
C LEU A 179 -2.50 -16.24 -1.02
N SER A 180 -1.58 -16.78 -0.21
CA SER A 180 -1.24 -18.21 -0.22
C SER A 180 -2.45 -19.07 0.15
N ALA A 181 -3.25 -18.64 1.14
CA ALA A 181 -4.47 -19.34 1.53
C ALA A 181 -5.52 -19.31 0.41
N ILE A 182 -5.73 -18.16 -0.26
CA ILE A 182 -6.61 -18.07 -1.43
C ILE A 182 -6.17 -19.05 -2.50
N THR A 183 -4.89 -19.04 -2.88
CA THR A 183 -4.34 -19.97 -3.88
C THR A 183 -4.55 -21.42 -3.50
N MET A 184 -4.35 -21.79 -2.23
CA MET A 184 -4.56 -23.15 -1.77
C MET A 184 -6.04 -23.57 -1.82
N LEU A 185 -6.97 -22.66 -1.51
CA LEU A 185 -8.39 -22.96 -1.42
C LEU A 185 -9.12 -22.91 -2.75
N THR A 186 -8.80 -21.96 -3.62
CA THR A 186 -9.53 -21.71 -4.88
C THR A 186 -8.72 -22.08 -6.12
N GLY A 187 -7.42 -22.35 -5.98
CA GLY A 187 -6.50 -22.50 -7.11
C GLY A 187 -6.16 -21.19 -7.82
N GLN A 188 -6.77 -20.06 -7.42
CA GLN A 188 -6.51 -18.76 -8.03
C GLN A 188 -5.14 -18.24 -7.62
N ARG A 189 -4.34 -17.82 -8.60
CA ARG A 189 -3.05 -17.17 -8.39
C ARG A 189 -3.09 -15.78 -9.00
N LEU A 190 -2.35 -14.88 -8.37
CA LEU A 190 -2.09 -13.58 -8.93
C LEU A 190 -1.39 -13.72 -10.30
N GLU A 191 -1.98 -13.17 -11.35
CA GLU A 191 -1.46 -13.25 -12.72
C GLU A 191 -0.15 -12.49 -12.86
N ILE A 192 0.00 -11.40 -12.10
CA ILE A 192 1.23 -10.60 -12.03
C ILE A 192 2.45 -11.46 -11.64
N LEU A 193 2.26 -12.58 -10.94
CA LEU A 193 3.34 -13.50 -10.59
C LEU A 193 3.89 -14.27 -11.79
N ASN A 194 3.11 -14.42 -12.86
CA ASN A 194 3.60 -15.00 -14.11
C ASN A 194 4.52 -14.03 -14.88
N ASN A 195 4.42 -12.73 -14.59
CA ASN A 195 5.13 -11.65 -15.27
C ASN A 195 6.30 -11.09 -14.46
N ILE A 196 6.38 -11.38 -13.16
CA ILE A 196 7.52 -11.02 -12.31
C ILE A 196 8.61 -12.08 -12.51
N LYS A 197 9.81 -11.67 -12.92
CA LYS A 197 10.96 -12.59 -13.00
C LYS A 197 11.31 -13.09 -11.60
N PHE A 198 11.27 -14.41 -11.42
CA PHE A 198 11.76 -15.10 -10.24
C PHE A 198 13.26 -14.78 -10.03
N ILE A 199 13.66 -14.46 -8.79
CA ILE A 199 15.05 -14.21 -8.38
C ILE A 199 15.74 -15.55 -8.12
#